data_AF-A0A197JC51-F1
#
_entry.id   AF-A0A197JC51-F1
#
_cell.length_a   1.000
_cell.length_b   1.000
_cell.length_c   1.000
_cell.angle_alpha   90.00
_cell.angle_beta   90.00
_cell.angle_gamma   90.00
#
_symmetry.space_group_name_H-M   'P 1'
#
loop_
_entity.id
_entity.type
_entity.pdbx_description
1 polymer ?
#
loop_
_entity_poly.entity_id
_entity_poly.type
_entity_poly.pdbx_seq_one_letter_code
_entity_poly.pdbx_strand_id
1 'polypeptide(L)'
;LELTVVFPKERRGGQRIIKTIIIKSHPVEFFCPVKAYVECRRCTSDQDRFARTKHPRSEMESFTPLIRHVNRPNLGLSSDRISKYIQEIMQLMPRDETQRPYKARAVGTTVALERGIPLDNVVTHGNWSSPAIVEVFYRITRSLATNFNT
;
A
#
# COMPACT_ATOMS: atom_id res chain seq x y z
N LEU A 1 6.03 11.58 -6.67
CA LEU A 1 6.77 11.29 -5.42
C LEU A 1 7.64 10.08 -5.66
N GLU A 2 8.94 10.24 -5.52
CA GLU A 2 9.92 9.15 -5.69
C GLU A 2 10.43 8.72 -4.32
N LEU A 3 10.38 7.41 -4.05
CA LEU A 3 10.81 6.81 -2.79
C LEU A 3 11.79 5.68 -3.07
N THR A 4 12.82 5.58 -2.25
CA THR A 4 13.79 4.48 -2.33
C THR A 4 13.59 3.53 -1.16
N VAL A 5 13.31 2.26 -1.47
CA VAL A 5 13.23 1.19 -0.46
C VAL A 5 14.63 0.65 -0.23
N VAL A 6 15.18 0.98 0.93
CA VAL A 6 16.46 0.42 1.42
C VAL A 6 16.15 -0.82 2.24
N PHE A 7 16.97 -1.87 2.07
CA PHE A 7 16.84 -3.15 2.78
C PHE A 7 15.47 -3.86 2.61
N PRO A 8 14.93 -4.03 1.39
CA PRO A 8 13.73 -4.82 1.22
C PRO A 8 13.92 -6.26 1.71
N LYS A 9 12.80 -6.93 1.99
CA LYS A 9 12.81 -8.36 2.35
C LYS A 9 13.31 -9.23 1.19
N GLU A 10 13.05 -8.81 -0.04
CA GLU A 10 13.47 -9.48 -1.26
C GLU A 10 14.99 -9.41 -1.45
N ARG A 11 15.57 -10.51 -1.94
CA ARG A 11 16.99 -10.63 -2.31
C ARG A 11 17.10 -11.21 -3.71
N ARG A 12 18.08 -10.76 -4.49
CA ARG A 12 18.42 -11.34 -5.81
C ARG A 12 19.86 -11.84 -5.76
N GLY A 13 20.07 -13.13 -6.00
CA GLY A 13 21.41 -13.75 -5.91
C GLY A 13 22.06 -13.59 -4.53
N GLY A 14 21.29 -13.56 -3.44
CA GLY A 14 21.79 -13.36 -2.08
C GLY A 14 22.05 -11.89 -1.69
N GLN A 15 22.08 -10.97 -2.65
CA GLN A 15 22.24 -9.53 -2.41
C GLN A 15 20.89 -8.83 -2.18
N ARG A 16 20.92 -7.77 -1.36
CA ARG A 16 19.75 -6.92 -1.13
C ARG A 16 19.57 -5.98 -2.32
N ILE A 17 18.36 -5.91 -2.83
CA ILE A 17 18.02 -5.03 -3.95
C ILE A 17 17.69 -3.66 -3.38
N ILE A 18 18.20 -2.56 -3.95
CA ILE A 18 17.63 -1.23 -3.68
C ILE A 18 16.54 -1.02 -4.75
N LYS A 19 15.32 -0.69 -4.31
CA LYS A 19 14.17 -0.52 -5.23
C LYS A 19 13.64 0.89 -5.16
N THR A 20 13.62 1.57 -6.30
CA THR A 20 12.93 2.85 -6.46
C THR A 20 11.46 2.62 -6.76
N ILE A 21 10.58 3.36 -6.08
CA ILE A 21 9.13 3.34 -6.26
C ILE A 21 8.69 4.75 -6.61
N ILE A 22 7.89 4.87 -7.67
CA ILE A 22 7.32 6.14 -8.11
C ILE A 22 5.83 6.13 -7.83
N ILE A 23 5.39 6.99 -6.91
CA ILE A 23 3.99 7.28 -6.65
C ILE A 23 3.60 8.48 -7.52
N LYS A 24 2.75 8.22 -8.50
CA LYS A 24 2.27 9.24 -9.45
C LYS A 24 1.16 10.09 -8.83
N SER A 25 1.08 11.36 -9.24
CA SER A 25 -0.04 12.22 -8.92
C SER A 25 -1.30 11.75 -9.64
N HIS A 26 -2.45 11.91 -9.00
CA HIS A 26 -3.76 11.68 -9.61
C HIS A 26 -4.36 13.01 -10.06
N PRO A 27 -5.04 13.10 -11.22
CA PRO A 27 -5.63 14.35 -11.70
C PRO A 27 -6.73 14.86 -10.78
N VAL A 28 -7.55 13.97 -10.22
CA VAL A 28 -8.53 14.32 -9.19
C VAL A 28 -7.80 14.46 -7.86
N GLU A 29 -7.80 15.67 -7.31
CA GLU A 29 -7.07 16.05 -6.10
C GLU A 29 -7.43 15.19 -4.88
N PHE A 30 -8.72 14.94 -4.67
CA PHE A 30 -9.21 14.11 -3.56
C PHE A 30 -8.63 12.68 -3.58
N PHE A 31 -8.29 12.17 -4.76
CA PHE A 31 -7.68 10.85 -4.93
C PHE A 31 -6.16 10.89 -5.09
N CYS A 32 -5.53 12.06 -4.98
CA CYS A 32 -4.11 12.22 -5.27
C CYS A 32 -3.23 11.82 -4.07
N PRO A 33 -2.52 10.66 -4.13
CA PRO A 33 -1.70 10.21 -3.01
C PRO A 33 -0.49 11.12 -2.78
N VAL A 34 0.01 11.78 -3.83
CA VAL A 34 1.14 12.72 -3.72
C VAL A 34 0.72 13.96 -2.92
N LYS A 35 -0.42 14.57 -3.24
CA LYS A 35 -0.94 15.72 -2.50
C LYS A 35 -1.25 15.34 -1.05
N ALA A 36 -1.91 14.21 -0.82
CA ALA A 36 -2.20 13.71 0.51
C ALA A 36 -0.92 13.53 1.36
N TYR A 37 0.13 12.96 0.76
CA TYR A 37 1.42 12.80 1.44
C TYR A 37 2.10 14.15 1.75
N VAL A 38 2.06 15.11 0.81
CA VAL A 38 2.63 16.45 1.00
C VAL A 38 1.97 17.15 2.20
N GLU A 39 0.64 17.08 2.32
CA GLU A 39 -0.07 17.66 3.48
C GLU A 39 0.28 16.95 4.79
N CYS A 40 0.36 15.62 4.79
CA CYS A 40 0.83 14.86 5.96
C CYS A 40 2.26 15.28 6.37
N ARG A 41 3.14 15.54 5.40
CA ARG A 41 4.50 16.02 5.66
C ARG A 41 4.52 17.43 6.19
N ARG A 42 3.70 18.33 5.63
CA ARG A 42 3.56 19.72 6.10
C ARG A 42 3.20 19.79 7.58
N CYS A 43 2.32 18.90 8.05
CA CYS A 43 1.89 18.85 9.45
C CYS A 43 2.92 18.23 10.41
N THR A 44 4.03 17.67 9.91
CA THR A 44 4.93 16.85 10.74
C THR A 44 6.42 17.19 10.56
N SER A 45 6.78 18.01 9.57
CA SER A 45 8.16 18.28 9.17
C SER A 45 9.00 18.97 10.25
N ASP A 46 8.37 19.75 11.11
CA ASP A 46 9.01 20.45 12.23
C ASP A 46 9.66 19.49 13.24
N GLN A 47 9.11 18.29 13.40
CA GLN A 47 9.60 17.28 14.34
C GLN A 47 10.47 16.19 13.69
N ASP A 48 10.95 16.38 12.46
CA ASP A 48 11.75 15.38 11.72
C ASP A 48 12.99 14.93 12.48
N ARG A 49 13.71 15.86 13.12
CA ARG A 49 14.92 15.55 13.89
C ARG A 49 14.62 14.58 15.03
N PHE A 50 13.47 14.74 15.68
CA PHE A 50 13.06 13.91 16.82
C PHE A 50 12.43 12.60 16.39
N ALA A 51 11.88 12.54 15.17
CA ALA A 51 11.32 11.33 14.59
C ALA A 51 12.37 10.39 13.99
N ARG A 52 13.59 10.88 13.78
CA ARG A 52 14.65 10.10 13.13
C ARG A 52 15.10 8.95 14.03
N THR A 53 15.04 7.73 13.51
CA THR A 53 15.46 6.52 14.21
C THR A 53 16.46 5.72 13.40
N LYS A 54 17.32 4.96 14.09
CA LYS A 54 18.22 4.01 13.45
C LYS A 54 17.43 2.88 12.80
N HIS A 55 17.95 2.38 11.69
CA HIS A 55 17.35 1.24 11.01
C HIS A 55 17.63 -0.06 11.81
N PRO A 56 16.63 -0.93 12.06
CA PRO A 56 16.82 -2.14 12.87
C PRO A 56 17.86 -3.14 12.34
N ARG A 57 18.28 -2.99 11.07
CA ARG A 57 19.24 -3.88 10.41
C ARG A 57 20.53 -3.19 9.97
N SER A 58 20.71 -1.92 10.31
CA SER A 58 21.93 -1.15 9.99
C SER A 58 22.10 -0.02 10.99
N GLU A 59 23.24 -0.02 11.69
CA GLU A 59 23.56 1.04 12.65
C GLU A 59 23.98 2.35 11.97
N MET A 60 24.40 2.27 10.71
CA MET A 60 24.84 3.41 9.90
C MET A 60 23.67 4.16 9.28
N GLU A 61 22.54 3.47 9.06
CA GLU A 61 21.39 4.03 8.37
C GLU A 61 20.35 4.52 9.37
N SER A 62 19.83 5.72 9.13
CA SER A 62 18.75 6.30 9.93
C SER A 62 17.67 6.85 9.02
N PHE A 63 16.42 6.63 9.41
CA PHE A 63 15.27 7.05 8.63
C PHE A 63 14.27 7.82 9.50
N THR A 64 13.50 8.69 8.84
CA THR A 64 12.31 9.30 9.43
C THR A 64 11.11 8.50 8.95
N PRO A 65 10.22 8.00 9.84
CA PRO A 65 9.05 7.25 9.43
C PRO A 65 8.21 8.01 8.39
N LEU A 66 7.85 7.32 7.30
CA LEU A 66 7.14 7.93 6.17
C LEU A 66 5.79 8.53 6.59
N ILE A 67 5.05 7.79 7.41
CA ILE A 67 3.73 8.17 7.92
C ILE A 67 3.82 8.26 9.45
N ARG A 68 3.36 9.38 10.01
CA ARG A 68 3.50 9.73 11.43
C ARG A 68 2.17 10.21 11.99
N HIS A 69 2.06 10.21 13.32
CA HIS A 69 0.90 10.79 13.99
C HIS A 69 0.91 12.31 13.83
N VAL A 70 -0.20 12.92 13.42
CA VAL A 70 -0.30 14.39 13.31
C VAL A 70 -0.13 15.06 14.68
N ASN A 71 -0.75 14.50 15.72
CA ASN A 71 -0.69 15.07 17.08
C ASN A 71 0.58 14.68 17.86
N ARG A 72 1.35 13.72 17.34
CA ARG A 72 2.62 13.24 17.92
C ARG A 72 3.62 12.99 16.79
N PRO A 73 4.03 14.05 16.09
CA PRO A 73 4.80 13.94 14.83
C PRO A 73 6.22 13.40 15.02
N ASN A 74 6.70 13.24 16.26
CA ASN A 74 7.92 12.50 16.57
C ASN A 74 7.75 10.97 16.49
N LEU A 75 6.51 10.45 16.40
CA LEU A 75 6.22 9.03 16.39
C LEU A 75 5.72 8.55 15.02
N GLY A 76 6.39 7.52 14.50
CA GLY A 76 5.92 6.77 13.34
C GLY A 76 4.63 6.00 13.63
N LEU A 77 3.77 5.88 12.63
CA LEU A 77 2.60 5.02 12.71
C LEU A 77 3.00 3.55 12.53
N SER A 78 2.55 2.69 13.44
CA SER A 78 2.81 1.24 13.35
C SER A 78 1.94 0.58 12.28
N SER A 79 2.40 -0.55 11.75
CA SER A 79 1.63 -1.38 10.82
C SER A 79 0.28 -1.82 11.39
N ASP A 80 0.23 -2.09 12.69
CA ASP A 80 -0.98 -2.54 13.37
C ASP A 80 -2.01 -1.40 13.45
N ARG A 81 -1.56 -0.19 13.74
CA ARG A 81 -2.41 1.00 13.78
C ARG A 81 -2.95 1.34 12.39
N ILE A 82 -2.10 1.27 11.37
CA ILE A 82 -2.52 1.42 9.96
C ILE A 82 -3.56 0.35 9.61
N SER A 83 -3.34 -0.91 10.03
CA SER A 83 -4.28 -2.01 9.75
C SER A 83 -5.63 -1.77 10.40
N LYS A 84 -5.67 -1.27 11.65
CA LYS A 84 -6.91 -0.89 12.33
C LYS A 84 -7.65 0.23 11.60
N TYR A 85 -6.96 1.30 11.21
CA TYR A 85 -7.57 2.38 10.44
C TYR A 85 -8.14 1.92 9.11
N ILE A 86 -7.42 1.04 8.39
CA ILE A 86 -7.95 0.44 7.17
C ILE A 86 -9.23 -0.34 7.48
N GLN A 87 -9.24 -1.18 8.51
CA GLN A 87 -10.44 -1.95 8.90
C GLN A 87 -11.62 -1.04 9.25
N GLU A 88 -11.41 0.00 10.05
CA GLU A 88 -12.43 0.99 10.42
C GLU A 88 -13.00 1.67 9.18
N ILE A 89 -12.15 2.14 8.25
CA ILE A 89 -12.61 2.76 6.99
C ILE A 89 -13.39 1.76 6.14
N MET A 90 -12.92 0.51 6.02
CA MET A 90 -13.63 -0.51 5.24
C MET A 90 -15.00 -0.86 5.82
N GLN A 91 -15.22 -0.70 7.12
CA GLN A 91 -16.54 -0.90 7.75
C GLN A 91 -17.55 0.17 7.36
N LEU A 92 -17.09 1.38 7.01
CA LEU A 92 -17.93 2.51 6.57
C LEU A 92 -18.35 2.40 5.10
N MET A 93 -17.74 1.49 4.33
CA MET A 93 -18.10 1.28 2.93
C MET A 93 -19.53 0.72 2.85
N PRO A 94 -20.41 1.31 1.99
CA PRO A 94 -21.76 0.81 1.78
C PRO A 94 -21.72 -0.65 1.33
N ARG A 95 -22.52 -1.49 1.98
CA ARG A 95 -22.68 -2.92 1.64
C ARG A 95 -24.03 -3.41 2.14
N ASP A 96 -24.54 -4.47 1.51
CA ASP A 96 -25.71 -5.16 2.03
C ASP A 96 -25.36 -5.89 3.34
N GLU A 97 -26.34 -6.09 4.24
CA GLU A 97 -26.10 -6.74 5.53
C GLU A 97 -25.58 -8.17 5.41
N THR A 98 -25.88 -8.84 4.29
CA THR A 98 -25.43 -10.20 3.98
C THR A 98 -24.02 -10.26 3.39
N GLN A 99 -23.47 -9.12 2.96
CA GLN A 99 -22.15 -9.05 2.34
C GLN A 99 -21.05 -8.96 3.38
N ARG A 100 -19.97 -9.73 3.16
CA ARG A 100 -18.78 -9.68 4.00
C ARG A 100 -18.12 -8.30 3.88
N PRO A 101 -17.50 -7.78 4.96
CA PRO A 101 -16.73 -6.53 4.89
C PRO A 101 -15.66 -6.60 3.80
N TYR A 102 -15.54 -5.52 3.04
CA TYR A 102 -14.53 -5.41 2.00
C TYR A 102 -13.12 -5.47 2.58
N LYS A 103 -12.23 -6.20 1.90
CA LYS A 103 -10.80 -6.16 2.18
C LYS A 103 -10.15 -5.11 1.28
N ALA A 104 -9.59 -4.05 1.86
CA ALA A 104 -9.02 -2.92 1.10
C ALA A 104 -8.12 -3.34 -0.07
N ARG A 105 -7.19 -4.28 0.18
CA ARG A 105 -6.26 -4.80 -0.84
C ARG A 105 -6.96 -5.60 -1.95
N ALA A 106 -8.09 -6.22 -1.65
CA ALA A 106 -8.84 -7.01 -2.60
C ALA A 106 -9.74 -6.14 -3.48
N VAL A 107 -10.26 -5.02 -2.97
CA VAL A 107 -11.12 -4.09 -3.73
C VAL A 107 -10.37 -3.54 -4.95
N GLY A 108 -9.20 -2.93 -4.73
CA GLY A 108 -8.44 -2.31 -5.83
C GLY A 108 -8.04 -3.31 -6.91
N THR A 109 -7.56 -4.48 -6.49
CA THR A 109 -7.19 -5.58 -7.40
C THR A 109 -8.39 -6.07 -8.21
N THR A 110 -9.54 -6.28 -7.55
CA THR A 110 -10.77 -6.76 -8.20
C THR A 110 -11.23 -5.77 -9.26
N VAL A 111 -11.33 -4.48 -8.90
CA VAL A 111 -11.75 -3.41 -9.83
C VAL A 111 -10.78 -3.28 -11.01
N ALA A 112 -9.47 -3.43 -10.78
CA ALA A 112 -8.49 -3.40 -11.86
C ALA A 112 -8.69 -4.55 -12.85
N LEU A 113 -8.87 -5.78 -12.35
CA LEU A 113 -9.11 -6.96 -13.18
C LEU A 113 -10.45 -6.87 -13.94
N GLU A 114 -11.51 -6.39 -13.28
CA GLU A 114 -12.82 -6.17 -13.91
C GLU A 114 -12.76 -5.14 -15.04
N ARG A 115 -11.84 -4.17 -14.96
CA ARG A 115 -11.55 -3.20 -16.03
C ARG A 115 -10.59 -3.74 -17.10
N GLY A 116 -10.28 -5.03 -17.08
CA GLY A 116 -9.44 -5.70 -18.09
C GLY A 116 -7.94 -5.42 -17.94
N ILE A 117 -7.48 -4.91 -16.79
CA ILE A 117 -6.04 -4.75 -16.56
C ILE A 117 -5.41 -6.16 -16.47
N PRO A 118 -4.34 -6.45 -17.24
CA PRO A 118 -3.69 -7.76 -17.21
C PRO A 118 -3.24 -8.17 -15.81
N LEU A 119 -3.41 -9.45 -15.46
CA LEU A 119 -3.07 -9.99 -14.14
C LEU A 119 -1.60 -9.73 -13.78
N ASP A 120 -0.67 -9.89 -14.73
CA ASP A 120 0.76 -9.63 -14.50
C ASP A 120 1.04 -8.17 -14.14
N ASN A 121 0.29 -7.22 -14.73
CA ASN A 121 0.40 -5.82 -14.38
C ASN A 121 -0.13 -5.58 -12.96
N VAL A 122 -1.24 -6.22 -12.59
CA VAL A 122 -1.79 -6.15 -11.22
C VAL A 122 -0.82 -6.73 -10.18
N VAL A 123 -0.20 -7.88 -10.49
CA VAL A 123 0.82 -8.52 -9.65
C VAL A 123 2.03 -7.59 -9.47
N THR A 124 2.53 -7.04 -10.57
CA THR A 124 3.69 -6.14 -10.57
C THR A 124 3.41 -4.86 -9.80
N HIS A 125 2.27 -4.19 -10.06
CA HIS A 125 1.90 -2.95 -9.38
C HIS A 125 1.52 -3.15 -7.92
N GLY A 126 0.90 -4.29 -7.58
CA GLY A 126 0.60 -4.67 -6.20
C GLY A 126 1.82 -5.18 -5.42
N ASN A 127 2.96 -5.37 -6.09
CA ASN A 127 4.17 -5.96 -5.52
C ASN A 127 3.91 -7.31 -4.84
N TRP A 128 3.07 -8.14 -5.49
CA TRP A 128 2.71 -9.48 -5.03
C TRP A 128 3.73 -10.51 -5.50
N SER A 129 3.97 -11.56 -4.70
CA SER A 129 4.99 -12.56 -5.03
C SER A 129 4.57 -13.57 -6.10
N SER A 130 3.27 -13.68 -6.41
CA SER A 130 2.79 -14.48 -7.54
C SER A 130 1.35 -14.11 -7.97
N PRO A 131 0.96 -14.41 -9.22
CA PRO A 131 -0.42 -14.32 -9.68
C PRO A 131 -1.40 -15.14 -8.83
N ALA A 132 -1.01 -16.35 -8.43
CA ALA A 132 -1.85 -17.22 -7.60
C ALA A 132 -2.26 -16.59 -6.26
N ILE A 133 -1.36 -15.83 -5.62
CA ILE A 133 -1.69 -15.11 -4.38
C ILE A 133 -2.77 -14.05 -4.61
N VAL A 134 -2.71 -13.38 -5.76
CA VAL A 134 -3.71 -12.37 -6.14
C VAL A 134 -5.09 -13.01 -6.30
N GLU A 135 -5.14 -14.14 -7.02
CA GLU A 135 -6.39 -14.86 -7.29
C GLU A 135 -7.01 -15.53 -6.06
N VAL A 136 -6.19 -15.97 -5.10
CA VAL A 136 -6.66 -16.65 -3.89
C VAL A 136 -7.04 -15.67 -2.78
N PHE A 137 -6.25 -14.62 -2.56
CA PHE A 137 -6.38 -13.78 -1.36
C PHE A 137 -6.81 -12.33 -1.64
N TYR A 138 -6.59 -11.84 -2.86
CA TYR A 138 -6.78 -10.43 -3.20
C TYR A 138 -7.81 -10.20 -4.30
N ARG A 139 -8.70 -11.17 -4.53
CA ARG A 139 -9.85 -11.01 -5.43
C ARG A 139 -11.15 -11.27 -4.66
N ILE A 140 -12.09 -10.32 -4.74
CA ILE A 140 -13.39 -10.39 -4.04
C ILE A 140 -14.37 -11.22 -4.86
N THR A 141 -14.48 -10.91 -6.15
CA THR A 141 -15.33 -11.61 -7.10
C THR A 141 -14.45 -12.44 -8.03
N ARG A 142 -14.56 -13.76 -7.94
CA ARG A 142 -14.16 -14.61 -9.06
C ARG A 142 -15.35 -14.59 -10.01
N SER A 143 -15.33 -13.72 -11.02
CA SER A 143 -16.02 -14.11 -12.24
C SER A 143 -15.30 -15.37 -12.70
N LEU A 144 -15.93 -16.51 -12.43
CA LEU A 144 -15.67 -17.68 -13.24
C LEU A 144 -15.92 -17.18 -14.66
N ALA A 145 -14.95 -17.29 -15.55
CA ALA A 145 -15.25 -17.28 -16.96
C ALA A 145 -16.11 -18.53 -17.20
N THR A 146 -17.40 -18.45 -16.92
CA THR A 146 -18.38 -19.42 -17.38
C THR A 146 -18.54 -19.17 -18.87
N ASN A 147 -18.26 -20.23 -19.63
CA ASN A 147 -18.50 -20.42 -21.06
C ASN A 147 -17.29 -20.24 -21.98
N PHE A 148 -16.32 -21.15 -21.86
CA PHE A 148 -15.74 -21.76 -23.07
C PHE A 148 -16.71 -22.86 -23.53
N ASN A 149 -17.75 -22.49 -24.25
CA ASN A 149 -18.57 -23.39 -25.07
C ASN A 149 -19.26 -22.55 -26.15
N THR A 150 -18.55 -22.35 -27.26
CA THR A 150 -19.01 -22.50 -28.66
C THR A 150 -17.82 -22.38 -29.58
#